data_AF-A0A7Y5XY23-F1
#
_entry.id   AF-A0A7Y5XY23-F1
#
_cell.length_a   1.000
_cell.length_b   1.000
_cell.length_c   1.000
_cell.angle_alpha   90.00
_cell.angle_beta   90.00
_cell.angle_gamma   90.00
#
_symmetry.space_group_name_H-M   'P 1'
#
loop_
_entity.id
_entity.type
_entity.pdbx_description
1 polymer ?
#
loop_
_entity_poly.entity_id
_entity_poly.type
_entity_poly.pdbx_seq_one_letter_code
_entity_poly.pdbx_strand_id
1 'polypeptide(L)'
;MRYGIRSLAALGLVALLVPVAAVAKDVRVEGPAVVTGAGHVGGELELALGEGQRPVRIDGRAGYVGVLDLAGDLKLRCGKGRLQQQETPTGTAYRCAGRRPGSLILLGSHFAFRGFLTRYRIQLPAGASGSLHGRFERGGQRPDVQVDGEVP
;
A
#
# COMPACT_ATOMS: atom_id res chain seq x y z
N MET A 1 -30.41 4.03 -53.46
CA MET A 1 -30.26 2.93 -52.48
C MET A 1 -29.09 2.05 -52.87
N ARG A 2 -28.04 1.99 -52.06
CA ARG A 2 -27.20 0.79 -51.84
C ARG A 2 -26.15 1.10 -50.79
N TYR A 3 -26.40 0.58 -49.60
CA TYR A 3 -25.60 0.65 -48.40
C TYR A 3 -24.25 -0.05 -48.60
N GLY A 4 -23.15 0.68 -48.40
CA GLY A 4 -21.81 0.12 -48.27
C GLY A 4 -21.39 0.04 -46.80
N ILE A 5 -22.21 -0.59 -45.95
CA ILE A 5 -21.87 -0.84 -44.53
C ILE A 5 -20.89 -2.02 -44.51
N ARG A 6 -19.63 -1.81 -44.87
CA ARG A 6 -18.59 -2.86 -44.77
C ARG A 6 -17.29 -2.43 -44.11
N SER A 7 -17.14 -1.17 -43.72
CA SER A 7 -15.85 -0.67 -43.22
C SER A 7 -15.83 -0.28 -41.73
N LEU A 8 -16.91 -0.50 -40.98
CA LEU A 8 -17.00 -0.08 -39.56
C LEU A 8 -16.86 -1.23 -38.55
N ALA A 9 -16.56 -2.46 -38.98
CA ALA A 9 -16.43 -3.60 -38.07
C ALA A 9 -15.01 -3.82 -37.52
N ALA A 10 -13.99 -3.15 -38.06
CA ALA A 10 -12.58 -3.44 -37.74
C ALA A 10 -12.00 -2.60 -36.58
N LEU A 11 -12.69 -1.56 -36.09
CA LEU A 11 -12.22 -0.72 -34.99
C LEU A 11 -12.77 -1.12 -33.61
N GLY A 12 -13.71 -2.08 -33.55
CA GLY A 12 -14.35 -2.48 -32.29
C GLY A 12 -13.60 -3.53 -31.47
N LEU A 13 -12.63 -4.25 -32.05
CA LEU A 13 -12.03 -5.43 -31.41
C LEU A 13 -10.81 -5.14 -30.53
N VAL A 14 -10.18 -3.97 -30.64
CA VAL A 14 -9.01 -3.60 -29.81
C VAL A 14 -9.44 -3.22 -28.39
N ALA A 15 -10.70 -2.86 -28.17
CA ALA A 15 -11.23 -2.50 -26.86
C ALA A 15 -11.43 -3.72 -25.91
N LEU A 16 -11.39 -4.95 -26.43
CA LEU A 16 -11.64 -6.18 -25.67
C LEU A 16 -10.36 -6.86 -25.14
N LEU A 17 -9.18 -6.32 -25.49
CA LEU A 17 -7.87 -6.86 -25.11
C LEU A 17 -7.11 -5.95 -24.12
N VAL A 18 -7.83 -5.22 -23.26
CA VAL A 18 -7.20 -4.73 -22.03
C VAL A 18 -7.46 -5.80 -20.98
N PRO A 19 -6.59 -6.81 -20.79
CA PRO A 19 -6.64 -7.57 -19.57
C PRO A 19 -6.54 -6.53 -18.45
N VAL A 20 -7.58 -6.47 -17.63
CA VAL A 20 -7.60 -5.74 -16.37
C VAL A 20 -6.61 -6.47 -15.47
N ALA A 21 -5.34 -6.34 -15.79
CA ALA A 21 -4.25 -6.59 -14.90
C ALA A 21 -4.44 -5.53 -13.82
N ALA A 22 -5.23 -5.90 -12.82
CA ALA A 22 -5.28 -5.23 -11.55
C ALA A 22 -3.93 -5.55 -10.86
N VAL A 23 -2.86 -5.06 -11.47
CA VAL A 23 -1.47 -5.25 -11.08
C VAL A 23 -1.32 -4.60 -9.71
N ALA A 24 -0.79 -5.36 -8.75
CA ALA A 24 -0.17 -4.73 -7.60
C ALA A 24 0.88 -3.76 -8.17
N LYS A 25 0.76 -2.48 -7.84
CA LYS A 25 1.68 -1.45 -8.30
C LYS A 25 2.72 -1.23 -7.23
N ASP A 26 3.99 -1.24 -7.61
CA ASP A 26 5.06 -0.71 -6.78
C ASP A 26 5.12 0.80 -6.99
N VAL A 27 5.12 1.55 -5.89
CA VAL A 27 5.11 3.00 -5.90
C VAL A 27 6.06 3.51 -4.83
N ARG A 28 7.01 4.35 -5.23
CA ARG A 28 7.80 5.14 -4.28
C ARG A 28 6.90 6.19 -3.62
N VAL A 29 7.04 6.35 -2.31
CA VAL A 29 6.24 7.28 -1.54
C VAL A 29 7.12 8.19 -0.70
N GLU A 30 6.71 9.44 -0.59
CA GLU A 30 7.28 10.42 0.31
C GLU A 30 6.11 11.10 1.05
N GLY A 31 6.24 11.24 2.36
CA GLY A 31 5.26 11.89 3.19
C GLY A 31 5.51 13.41 3.29
N PRO A 32 4.47 14.22 3.62
CA PRO A 32 3.16 13.80 4.07
C PRO A 32 2.25 13.37 2.92
N ALA A 33 1.67 12.17 3.02
CA ALA A 33 0.81 11.61 1.98
C ALA A 33 -0.28 10.69 2.55
N VAL A 34 -1.35 10.51 1.78
CA VAL A 34 -2.42 9.57 2.11
C VAL A 34 -2.64 8.62 0.94
N VAL A 35 -2.45 7.33 1.19
CA VAL A 35 -2.62 6.27 0.19
C VAL A 35 -3.83 5.42 0.54
N THR A 36 -4.74 5.25 -0.41
CA THR A 36 -5.96 4.44 -0.23
C THR A 36 -5.99 3.29 -1.21
N GLY A 37 -6.53 2.15 -0.78
CA GLY A 37 -6.63 0.98 -1.63
C GLY A 37 -7.44 -0.15 -1.03
N ALA A 38 -7.39 -1.32 -1.67
CA ALA A 38 -8.13 -2.50 -1.29
C ALA A 38 -7.37 -3.79 -1.60
N GLY A 39 -7.55 -4.82 -0.77
CA GLY A 39 -6.91 -6.13 -0.92
C GLY A 39 -5.51 -6.18 -0.33
N HIS A 40 -4.57 -6.77 -1.08
CA HIS A 40 -3.18 -6.88 -0.64
C HIS A 40 -2.51 -5.51 -0.60
N VAL A 41 -1.74 -5.31 0.47
CA VAL A 41 -0.92 -4.12 0.66
C VAL A 41 0.34 -4.50 1.42
N GLY A 42 1.45 -3.87 1.08
CA GLY A 42 2.67 -3.95 1.82
C GLY A 42 3.61 -2.84 1.41
N GLY A 43 4.80 -2.86 1.99
CA GLY A 43 5.80 -1.87 1.71
C GLY A 43 6.92 -1.92 2.71
N GLU A 44 7.93 -1.11 2.45
CA GLU A 44 9.05 -0.86 3.32
C GLU A 44 9.17 0.64 3.48
N LEU A 45 9.23 1.10 4.72
CA LEU A 45 9.22 2.52 5.05
C LEU A 45 10.38 2.85 5.98
N GLU A 46 11.01 3.97 5.69
CA GLU A 46 11.97 4.64 6.55
C GLU A 46 11.35 5.94 7.07
N LEU A 47 11.59 6.24 8.35
CA LEU A 47 11.19 7.49 8.97
C LEU A 47 12.43 8.22 9.48
N ALA A 48 12.54 9.51 9.16
CA ALA A 48 13.46 10.41 9.83
C ALA A 48 13.04 10.53 11.31
N LEU A 49 13.64 9.75 12.20
CA LEU A 49 13.33 9.81 13.63
C LEU A 49 13.91 11.10 14.24
N GLY A 50 13.03 12.03 14.60
CA GLY A 50 13.34 13.24 15.35
C GLY A 50 12.28 13.52 16.43
N GLU A 51 12.53 14.52 17.27
CA GLU A 51 11.54 14.94 18.26
C GLU A 51 10.24 15.40 17.56
N GLY A 52 9.09 14.93 18.05
CA GLY A 52 7.78 15.28 17.48
C GLY A 52 7.36 14.46 16.25
N GLN A 53 8.11 13.42 15.87
CA GLN A 53 7.79 12.58 14.73
C GLN A 53 6.41 11.93 14.86
N ARG A 54 5.57 12.12 13.84
CA ARG A 54 4.24 11.50 13.80
C ARG A 54 4.36 10.04 13.36
N PRO A 55 3.52 9.14 13.87
CA PRO A 55 3.53 7.75 13.44
C PRO A 55 2.90 7.57 12.06
N VAL A 56 3.29 6.51 11.35
CA VAL A 56 2.52 5.99 10.23
C VAL A 56 1.24 5.35 10.78
N ARG A 57 0.11 5.62 10.12
CA ARG A 57 -1.18 5.00 10.47
C ARG A 57 -1.73 4.20 9.31
N ILE A 58 -2.11 2.95 9.57
CA ILE A 58 -2.78 2.08 8.60
C ILE A 58 -4.17 1.75 9.13
N ASP A 59 -5.17 2.44 8.58
CA ASP A 59 -6.58 2.17 8.87
C ASP A 59 -7.10 1.13 7.90
N GLY A 60 -7.68 0.05 8.41
CA GLY A 60 -8.15 -1.06 7.58
C GLY A 60 -9.43 -1.71 8.07
N ARG A 61 -10.27 -2.15 7.12
CA ARG A 61 -11.44 -3.00 7.38
C ARG A 61 -11.11 -4.46 7.07
N ALA A 62 -11.44 -5.36 8.01
CA ALA A 62 -11.33 -6.82 7.96
C ALA A 62 -10.02 -7.38 7.33
N GLY A 63 -9.26 -8.15 8.10
CA GLY A 63 -8.06 -8.81 7.59
C GLY A 63 -6.92 -8.85 8.60
N TYR A 64 -5.68 -8.79 8.12
CA TYR A 64 -4.47 -8.85 8.92
C TYR A 64 -3.38 -7.96 8.33
N VAL A 65 -2.50 -7.46 9.20
CA VAL A 65 -1.25 -6.79 8.83
C VAL A 65 -0.13 -7.36 9.68
N GLY A 66 0.91 -7.85 9.03
CA GLY A 66 2.20 -8.18 9.64
C GLY A 66 3.18 -7.05 9.42
N VAL A 67 4.06 -6.82 10.40
CA VAL A 67 5.12 -5.81 10.36
C VAL A 67 6.41 -6.47 10.84
N LEU A 68 7.48 -6.29 10.09
CA LEU A 68 8.82 -6.72 10.44
C LEU A 68 9.63 -5.49 10.83
N ASP A 69 10.16 -5.51 12.05
CA ASP A 69 11.09 -4.50 12.53
C ASP A 69 12.49 -4.77 11.98
N LEU A 70 13.01 -3.84 11.18
CA LEU A 70 14.30 -3.95 10.51
C LEU A 70 15.41 -3.17 11.27
N ALA A 71 15.05 -2.11 12.00
CA ALA A 71 15.99 -1.32 12.78
C ALA A 71 16.06 -1.70 14.27
N GLY A 72 15.11 -2.49 14.78
CA GLY A 72 15.06 -2.89 16.18
C GLY A 72 14.45 -1.83 17.12
N ASP A 73 13.81 -0.81 16.58
CA ASP A 73 13.22 0.32 17.32
C ASP A 73 11.70 0.48 17.14
N LEU A 74 11.06 -0.51 16.51
CA LEU A 74 9.65 -0.41 16.13
C LEU A 74 8.72 -0.44 17.36
N LYS A 75 7.97 0.64 17.52
CA LYS A 75 6.81 0.73 18.41
C LYS A 75 5.54 0.54 17.59
N LEU A 76 4.81 -0.51 17.91
CA LEU A 76 3.58 -0.89 17.22
C LEU A 76 2.38 -0.94 18.17
N ARG A 77 1.26 -0.40 17.72
CA ARG A 77 -0.03 -0.52 18.41
C ARG A 77 -1.10 -1.02 17.45
N CYS A 78 -1.64 -2.21 17.69
CA CYS A 78 -2.90 -2.63 17.07
C CYS A 78 -4.06 -1.90 17.76
N GLY A 79 -5.09 -1.48 17.03
CA GLY A 79 -6.30 -0.91 17.64
C GLY A 79 -7.11 -1.98 18.38
N LYS A 80 -8.16 -2.53 17.74
CA LYS A 80 -9.03 -3.57 18.35
C LYS A 80 -8.57 -5.00 18.07
N GLY A 81 -7.40 -5.17 17.45
CA GLY A 81 -6.81 -6.47 17.12
C GLY A 81 -5.99 -7.07 18.26
N ARG A 82 -5.69 -8.37 18.16
CA ARG A 82 -4.68 -9.00 19.03
C ARG A 82 -3.31 -8.81 18.39
N LEU A 83 -2.34 -8.36 19.18
CA LEU A 83 -0.93 -8.34 18.82
C LEU A 83 -0.34 -9.73 19.06
N GLN A 84 0.33 -10.27 18.05
CA GLN A 84 1.19 -11.44 18.17
C GLN A 84 2.60 -11.02 17.80
N GLN A 85 3.59 -11.52 18.53
CA GLN A 85 5.00 -11.25 18.29
C GLN A 85 5.72 -12.58 18.09
N GLN A 86 6.64 -12.60 17.14
CA GLN A 86 7.49 -13.74 16.84
C GLN A 86 8.88 -13.24 16.44
N GLU A 87 9.92 -13.75 17.10
CA GLU A 87 11.29 -13.52 16.68
C GLU A 87 11.60 -14.34 15.42
N THR A 88 12.29 -13.71 14.47
CA THR A 88 12.73 -14.34 13.22
C THR A 88 14.21 -14.05 13.00
N PRO A 89 14.92 -14.82 12.16
CA PRO A 89 16.33 -14.54 11.84
C PRO A 89 16.57 -13.16 11.22
N THR A 90 15.53 -12.56 10.62
CA THR A 90 15.59 -11.27 9.92
C THR A 90 15.09 -10.09 10.77
N GLY A 91 14.69 -10.32 12.03
CA GLY A 91 14.16 -9.28 12.92
C GLY A 91 12.92 -9.74 13.70
N THR A 92 12.26 -8.79 14.38
CA THR A 92 11.04 -9.09 15.15
C THR A 92 9.80 -8.91 14.28
N ALA A 93 9.04 -9.99 14.08
CA ALA A 93 7.79 -9.96 13.35
C ALA A 93 6.60 -9.77 14.29
N TYR A 94 5.80 -8.77 14.00
CA TYR A 94 4.54 -8.46 14.67
C TYR A 94 3.38 -8.76 13.74
N ARG A 95 2.29 -9.29 14.27
CA ARG A 95 1.05 -9.51 13.52
C ARG A 95 -0.13 -8.93 14.28
N CYS A 96 -0.87 -8.05 13.62
CA CYS A 96 -2.17 -7.60 14.06
C CYS A 96 -3.26 -8.28 13.22
N ALA A 97 -4.10 -9.08 13.89
CA ALA A 97 -5.22 -9.79 13.27
C ALA A 97 -6.54 -9.55 14.01
N GLY A 98 -7.65 -9.45 13.27
CA GLY A 98 -9.00 -9.37 13.85
C GLY A 98 -10.10 -8.99 12.85
N ARG A 99 -11.37 -9.18 13.25
CA ARG A 99 -12.56 -8.82 12.42
C ARG A 99 -12.58 -7.33 12.03
N ARG A 100 -11.89 -6.49 12.80
CA ARG A 100 -11.53 -5.12 12.45
C ARG A 100 -10.05 -4.97 12.82
N PRO A 101 -9.09 -5.17 11.90
CA PRO A 101 -7.67 -5.04 12.23
C PRO A 101 -7.35 -3.64 12.76
N GLY A 102 -8.21 -2.65 12.47
CA GLY A 102 -8.49 -1.48 13.30
C GLY A 102 -7.24 -0.68 13.61
N SER A 103 -7.00 0.39 12.84
CA SER A 103 -5.92 1.37 13.01
C SER A 103 -4.62 0.77 13.57
N LEU A 104 -3.71 0.41 12.69
CA LEU A 104 -2.33 0.13 13.06
C LEU A 104 -1.57 1.44 13.20
N ILE A 105 -0.87 1.65 14.32
CA ILE A 105 -0.01 2.81 14.52
C ILE A 105 1.42 2.31 14.62
N LEU A 106 2.30 2.83 13.76
CA LEU A 106 3.68 2.40 13.59
C LEU A 106 4.62 3.59 13.80
N LEU A 107 5.62 3.41 14.66
CA LEU A 107 6.69 4.37 14.88
C LEU A 107 8.00 3.62 15.05
N GLY A 108 8.87 3.70 14.06
CA GLY A 108 10.21 3.11 14.03
C GLY A 108 10.98 3.73 12.87
N SER A 109 12.31 3.65 12.88
CA SER A 109 13.15 4.25 11.83
C SER A 109 13.09 3.48 10.52
N HIS A 110 12.94 2.15 10.58
CA HIS A 110 12.90 1.30 9.40
C HIS A 110 12.09 0.03 9.65
N PHE A 111 11.06 -0.19 8.85
CA PHE A 111 10.22 -1.38 8.97
C PHE A 111 9.60 -1.77 7.62
N ALA A 112 9.39 -3.08 7.46
CA ALA A 112 8.58 -3.62 6.37
C ALA A 112 7.23 -4.07 6.89
N PHE A 113 6.19 -4.00 6.06
CA PHE A 113 4.88 -4.53 6.41
C PHE A 113 4.21 -5.20 5.23
N ARG A 114 3.34 -6.16 5.53
CA ARG A 114 2.52 -6.86 4.54
C ARG A 114 1.21 -7.28 5.14
N GLY A 115 0.14 -7.17 4.38
CA GLY A 115 -1.19 -7.53 4.85
C GLY A 115 -2.20 -7.75 3.75
N PHE A 116 -3.40 -8.05 4.20
CA PHE A 116 -4.60 -8.05 3.39
C PHE A 116 -5.68 -7.30 4.16
N LEU A 117 -6.25 -6.27 3.53
CA LEU A 117 -7.30 -5.43 4.09
C LEU A 117 -8.36 -5.22 3.01
N THR A 118 -9.63 -5.51 3.30
CA THR A 118 -10.70 -5.33 2.30
C THR A 118 -10.76 -3.90 1.75
N ARG A 119 -10.46 -2.92 2.61
CA ARG A 119 -10.15 -1.52 2.26
C ARG A 119 -9.15 -0.97 3.26
N TYR A 120 -8.27 -0.09 2.81
CA TYR A 120 -7.29 0.54 3.65
C TYR A 120 -7.03 2.02 3.31
N ARG A 121 -6.54 2.75 4.31
CA ARG A 121 -5.99 4.09 4.22
C ARG A 121 -4.68 4.13 5.01
N ILE A 122 -3.59 4.45 4.34
CA ILE A 122 -2.26 4.64 4.94
C ILE A 122 -2.01 6.14 5.01
N GLN A 123 -1.67 6.63 6.20
CA GLN A 123 -1.29 8.02 6.44
C GLN A 123 0.22 8.04 6.69
N LEU A 124 0.95 8.65 5.77
CA LEU A 124 2.38 8.85 5.84
C LEU A 124 2.65 10.25 6.42
N PRO A 125 3.36 10.37 7.54
CA PRO A 125 3.76 11.66 8.12
C PRO A 125 4.88 12.30 7.29
N ALA A 126 5.17 13.59 7.53
CA ALA A 126 6.38 14.21 7.00
C ALA A 126 7.63 13.42 7.45
N GLY A 127 8.62 13.30 6.58
CA GLY A 127 9.85 12.54 6.85
C GLY A 127 9.70 11.02 6.73
N ALA A 128 8.54 10.50 6.34
CA ALA A 128 8.39 9.11 5.91
C ALA A 128 8.73 8.97 4.43
N SER A 129 9.49 7.94 4.07
CA SER A 129 9.80 7.61 2.68
C SER A 129 9.88 6.10 2.49
N GLY A 130 9.84 5.63 1.25
CA GLY A 130 10.07 4.22 0.93
C GLY A 130 9.25 3.74 -0.25
N SER A 131 8.83 2.48 -0.20
CA SER A 131 8.05 1.85 -1.26
C SER A 131 6.77 1.22 -0.73
N LEU A 132 5.68 1.36 -1.47
CA LEU A 132 4.43 0.66 -1.23
C LEU A 132 4.10 -0.22 -2.43
N HIS A 133 3.52 -1.37 -2.14
CA HIS A 133 2.99 -2.26 -3.14
C HIS A 133 1.56 -2.67 -2.81
N GLY A 134 0.67 -2.63 -3.81
CA GLY A 134 -0.71 -3.05 -3.62
C GLY A 134 -1.65 -2.56 -4.71
N ARG A 135 -2.95 -2.75 -4.46
CA ARG A 135 -4.01 -2.21 -5.32
C ARG A 135 -4.52 -0.90 -4.74
N PHE A 136 -4.10 0.20 -5.34
CA PHE A 136 -4.50 1.55 -4.94
C PHE A 136 -5.76 2.00 -5.68
N GLU A 137 -6.68 2.67 -4.97
CA GLU A 137 -7.91 3.20 -5.55
C GLU A 137 -7.67 4.59 -6.18
N ARG A 138 -8.24 4.86 -7.37
CA ARG A 138 -8.27 6.20 -7.99
C ARG A 138 -9.15 7.10 -7.10
N GLY A 139 -8.54 7.86 -6.19
CA GLY A 139 -9.26 8.76 -5.28
C GLY A 139 -8.43 9.20 -4.07
N GLY A 140 -7.43 8.40 -3.69
CA GLY A 140 -6.28 8.93 -2.97
C GLY A 140 -5.37 9.59 -3.99
N GLN A 141 -4.93 10.81 -3.70
CA GLN A 141 -3.91 11.52 -4.46
C GLN A 141 -2.86 10.49 -4.90
N ARG A 142 -2.66 10.36 -6.22
CA ARG A 142 -1.45 9.67 -6.69
C ARG A 142 -0.32 10.40 -5.96
N PRO A 143 0.54 9.73 -5.16
CA PRO A 143 1.83 10.35 -4.87
C PRO A 143 2.37 10.76 -6.23
N ASP A 144 2.93 11.95 -6.38
CA ASP A 144 3.47 12.39 -7.66
C ASP A 144 4.56 11.39 -8.07
N VAL A 145 4.16 10.36 -8.82
CA VAL A 145 5.00 9.24 -9.21
C VAL A 145 5.80 9.77 -10.38
N GLN A 146 7.05 10.14 -10.14
CA GLN A 146 8.06 10.07 -11.17
C GLN A 146 8.18 8.59 -11.56
N VAL A 147 7.55 8.24 -12.68
CA VAL A 147 7.75 6.95 -13.33
C VAL A 147 9.04 7.08 -14.11
N ASP A 148 10.17 6.75 -13.46
CA ASP A 148 11.39 6.47 -14.19
C ASP A 148 11.17 5.12 -14.91
N GLY A 149 10.98 5.17 -16.23
CA GLY A 149 10.69 3.98 -17.02
C GLY A 149 10.34 4.29 -18.47
N GLU A 150 11.37 4.72 -19.21
CA GLU A 150 11.62 4.67 -20.65
C GLU A 150 10.55 4.08 -21.60
N VAL A 151 10.28 4.87 -22.64
CA VAL A 151 9.70 4.49 -23.94
C VAL A 151 10.80 3.81 -24.77
N PRO A 152 10.45 2.73 -25.50
CA PRO A 152 10.44 2.84 -26.97
C PRO A 152 9.03 2.65 -27.55
#